data_AF-A0A317FSY9-F1
#
_entry.id   AF-A0A317FSY9-F1
#
_cell.length_a   1.000
_cell.length_b   1.000
_cell.length_c   1.000
_cell.angle_alpha   90.00
_cell.angle_beta   90.00
_cell.angle_gamma   90.00
#
_symmetry.space_group_name_H-M   'P 1'
#
loop_
_entity.id
_entity.type
_entity.pdbx_description
1 polymer ?
#
loop_
_entity_poly.entity_id
_entity_poly.type
_entity_poly.pdbx_seq_one_letter_code
_entity_poly.pdbx_strand_id
1 'polypeptide(L)'
;MTQRLTIVYQLASWVCTVLAWTNGAILLWDGFANAEYRVLTFAVALLFGVIGGTVLGVERSLSQIYRCSDKTSEEQAGLKTASAWTLLYVCLVFGVLLIGVVMAIGLVAIVERLQTGFHIFG
;
A
#
# COMPACT_ATOMS: atom_id res chain seq x y z
N MET A 1 22.40 -5.93 -5.58
CA MET A 1 21.23 -5.51 -6.38
C MET A 1 19.95 -5.61 -5.57
N THR A 2 19.71 -6.75 -4.92
CA THR A 2 18.57 -7.03 -4.04
C THR A 2 18.38 -6.00 -2.93
N GLN A 3 19.44 -5.57 -2.23
CA GLN A 3 19.35 -4.58 -1.15
C GLN A 3 18.77 -3.22 -1.60
N ARG A 4 19.15 -2.73 -2.80
CA ARG A 4 18.60 -1.47 -3.34
C ARG A 4 17.12 -1.62 -3.69
N LEU A 5 16.73 -2.76 -4.27
CA LEU A 5 15.33 -3.09 -4.57
C LEU A 5 14.48 -3.17 -3.30
N THR A 6 15.00 -3.74 -2.21
CA THR A 6 14.31 -3.79 -0.92
C THR A 6 14.06 -2.39 -0.36
N ILE A 7 15.06 -1.49 -0.42
CA ILE A 7 14.89 -0.09 0.03
C ILE A 7 13.84 0.63 -0.81
N VAL A 8 13.89 0.47 -2.14
CA VAL A 8 12.90 1.09 -3.05
C VAL A 8 11.50 0.55 -2.75
N TYR A 9 11.37 -0.76 -2.54
CA TYR A 9 10.11 -1.38 -2.16
C TYR A 9 9.57 -0.82 -0.84
N GLN A 10 10.40 -0.70 0.20
CA GLN A 10 10.01 -0.15 1.50
C GLN A 10 9.55 1.30 1.40
N LEU A 11 10.28 2.14 0.67
CA LEU A 11 9.87 3.53 0.46
C LEU A 11 8.54 3.60 -0.28
N ALA A 12 8.37 2.81 -1.34
CA ALA A 12 7.13 2.76 -2.11
C ALA A 12 5.97 2.22 -1.25
N SER A 13 6.19 1.18 -0.44
CA SER A 13 5.16 0.57 0.42
C SER A 13 4.72 1.55 1.50
N TRP A 14 5.64 2.31 2.08
CA TRP A 14 5.32 3.33 3.08
C TRP A 14 4.51 4.47 2.47
N VAL A 15 4.93 5.01 1.32
CA VAL A 15 4.17 6.06 0.63
C VAL A 15 2.77 5.58 0.26
N CYS A 16 2.66 4.37 -0.30
CA CYS A 16 1.37 3.78 -0.65
C CYS A 16 0.48 3.57 0.59
N THR A 17 1.06 3.11 1.68
CA THR A 17 0.36 2.92 2.96
C THR A 17 -0.18 4.25 3.46
N VAL A 18 0.67 5.28 3.55
CA VAL A 18 0.26 6.62 4.00
C VAL A 18 -0.88 7.15 3.14
N LEU A 19 -0.76 7.09 1.82
CA LEU A 19 -1.81 7.55 0.90
C LEU A 19 -3.14 6.80 1.11
N ALA A 20 -3.09 5.47 1.26
CA ALA A 20 -4.30 4.67 1.51
C ALA A 20 -4.96 5.08 2.83
N TRP A 21 -4.20 5.21 3.91
CA TRP A 21 -4.74 5.64 5.20
C TRP A 21 -5.27 7.09 5.16
N THR A 22 -4.60 7.99 4.45
CA THR A 22 -5.08 9.37 4.26
C THR A 22 -6.41 9.39 3.52
N ASN A 23 -6.54 8.65 2.42
CA ASN A 23 -7.81 8.51 1.70
C ASN A 23 -8.91 7.95 2.60
N GLY A 24 -8.63 6.86 3.32
CA GLY A 24 -9.57 6.27 4.26
C GLY A 24 -10.01 7.24 5.37
N ALA A 25 -9.07 7.99 5.95
CA ALA A 25 -9.37 8.95 7.02
C ALA A 25 -10.24 10.12 6.54
N ILE A 26 -9.96 10.66 5.35
CA ILE A 26 -10.77 11.74 4.77
C ILE A 26 -12.20 11.26 4.50
N LEU A 27 -12.35 10.05 3.97
CA LEU A 27 -13.66 9.45 3.73
C LEU A 27 -14.41 9.14 5.03
N LEU A 28 -13.73 8.67 6.07
CA LEU A 28 -14.36 8.50 7.39
C LEU A 28 -14.86 9.84 7.91
N TRP A 29 -14.04 10.89 7.84
CA TRP A 29 -14.42 12.23 8.25
C TRP A 29 -15.66 12.72 7.50
N ASP A 30 -15.67 12.59 6.17
CA ASP A 30 -16.82 12.96 5.32
C ASP A 30 -18.08 12.17 5.69
N GLY A 31 -17.98 10.85 5.88
CA GLY A 31 -19.10 10.02 6.29
C GLY A 31 -19.60 10.29 7.72
N PHE A 32 -18.81 10.93 8.59
CA PHE A 32 -19.29 11.42 9.88
C PHE A 32 -19.98 12.79 9.77
N ALA A 33 -19.51 13.65 8.87
CA ALA A 33 -20.08 14.97 8.65
C ALA A 33 -21.37 14.94 7.82
N ASN A 34 -21.48 13.98 6.89
CA ASN A 34 -22.56 13.90 5.91
C ASN A 34 -23.33 12.57 6.04
N ALA A 35 -24.65 12.66 6.19
CA ALA A 35 -25.52 11.49 6.30
C ALA A 35 -25.84 10.86 4.94
N GLU A 36 -25.86 11.67 3.87
CA GLU A 36 -26.02 11.18 2.50
C GLU A 36 -24.82 10.34 2.11
N TYR A 37 -25.08 9.15 1.54
CA TYR A 37 -24.06 8.18 1.09
C TYR A 37 -23.10 7.64 2.16
N ARG A 38 -23.33 7.92 3.45
CA ARG A 38 -22.49 7.49 4.59
C ARG A 38 -22.04 6.02 4.54
N VAL A 39 -22.97 5.12 4.20
CA VAL A 39 -22.67 3.67 4.10
C VAL A 39 -21.66 3.40 3.00
N LEU A 40 -21.81 4.05 1.84
CA LEU A 40 -20.86 3.92 0.73
C LEU A 40 -19.51 4.53 1.12
N THR A 41 -19.50 5.72 1.71
CA THR A 41 -18.27 6.40 2.15
C THR A 41 -17.48 5.55 3.15
N PHE A 42 -18.17 4.95 4.13
CA PHE A 42 -17.54 4.03 5.09
C PHE A 42 -17.06 2.73 4.45
N ALA A 43 -17.82 2.14 3.52
CA ALA A 43 -17.39 0.95 2.81
C ALA A 43 -16.09 1.21 2.01
N VAL A 44 -16.03 2.35 1.31
CA VAL A 44 -14.83 2.73 0.56
C VAL A 44 -13.66 3.07 1.50
N ALA A 45 -13.92 3.74 2.62
CA ALA A 45 -12.89 4.00 3.63
C ALA A 45 -12.29 2.71 4.21
N LEU A 46 -13.13 1.70 4.48
CA LEU A 46 -12.69 0.38 4.91
C LEU A 46 -11.84 -0.31 3.85
N LEU A 47 -12.20 -0.21 2.57
CA LEU A 47 -11.38 -0.75 1.47
C LEU A 47 -9.98 -0.13 1.45
N PHE A 48 -9.87 1.18 1.62
CA PHE A 48 -8.57 1.84 1.74
C PHE A 48 -7.77 1.35 2.97
N GLY A 49 -8.44 1.15 4.10
CA GLY A 49 -7.84 0.55 5.29
C GLY A 49 -7.31 -0.87 5.05
N VAL A 50 -8.06 -1.71 4.32
CA VAL A 50 -7.63 -3.06 3.91
C VAL A 50 -6.42 -2.99 2.98
N ILE A 51 -6.39 -2.07 2.02
CA ILE A 51 -5.25 -1.88 1.13
C ILE A 51 -4.00 -1.46 1.91
N GLY A 52 -4.11 -0.45 2.79
CA GLY A 52 -2.99 -0.02 3.63
C GLY A 52 -2.51 -1.13 4.58
N GLY A 53 -3.44 -1.88 5.18
CA GLY A 53 -3.13 -3.00 6.07
C GLY A 53 -2.46 -4.18 5.36
N THR A 54 -2.88 -4.51 4.14
CA THR A 54 -2.27 -5.59 3.36
C THR A 54 -0.85 -5.25 2.91
N VAL A 55 -0.58 -4.01 2.47
CA VAL A 55 0.78 -3.56 2.12
C VAL A 55 1.73 -3.69 3.32
N LEU A 56 1.31 -3.23 4.51
CA LEU A 56 2.09 -3.40 5.75
C LEU A 56 2.26 -4.87 6.15
N GLY A 57 1.22 -5.68 5.99
CA GLY A 57 1.25 -7.11 6.28
C GLY A 57 2.26 -7.87 5.42
N VAL A 58 2.28 -7.56 4.12
CA VAL A 58 3.25 -8.13 3.17
C VAL A 58 4.67 -7.72 3.54
N GLU A 59 4.92 -6.46 3.89
CA GLU A 59 6.25 -5.97 4.31
C GLU A 59 6.77 -6.69 5.57
N ARG A 60 5.91 -6.84 6.58
CA ARG A 60 6.25 -7.58 7.81
C ARG A 60 6.53 -9.05 7.52
N SER A 61 5.71 -9.68 6.68
CA SER A 61 5.87 -11.09 6.31
C SER A 61 7.16 -11.32 5.52
N LEU A 62 7.47 -10.45 4.55
CA LEU A 62 8.72 -10.49 3.79
C LEU A 62 9.95 -10.35 4.69
N SER A 63 9.90 -9.43 5.65
CA SER A 63 11.00 -9.23 6.60
C SER A 63 11.25 -10.46 7.46
N GLN A 64 10.19 -11.17 7.87
CA GLN A 64 10.30 -12.42 8.62
C GLN A 64 10.87 -13.56 7.75
N ILE A 65 10.36 -13.74 6.53
CA ILE A 65 10.82 -14.79 5.62
C ILE A 65 12.28 -14.55 5.23
N TYR A 66 12.66 -13.31 4.92
CA TYR A 66 14.05 -12.96 4.61
C TYR A 66 14.99 -13.29 5.77
N ARG A 67 14.61 -12.91 7.00
CA ARG A 67 15.40 -13.21 8.21
C ARG A 67 15.53 -14.72 8.47
N CYS A 68 14.49 -15.51 8.20
CA CYS A 68 14.56 -16.97 8.33
C CYS A 68 15.41 -17.60 7.22
N SER A 69 15.30 -17.10 5.98
CA SER A 69 16.09 -17.56 4.84
C SER A 69 17.57 -17.27 5.01
N ASP A 70 17.94 -16.12 5.58
CA ASP A 70 19.34 -15.77 5.84
C ASP A 70 19.98 -16.75 6.84
N LYS A 71 19.23 -17.12 7.89
CA LYS A 71 19.66 -18.11 8.89
C LYS A 71 19.78 -19.55 8.37
N THR A 72 19.10 -19.89 7.28
CA THR A 72 19.16 -21.22 6.65
C THR A 72 20.13 -21.27 5.47
N SER A 73 20.51 -20.13 4.90
CA SER A 73 21.39 -20.04 3.74
C SER A 73 22.88 -20.21 4.07
N GLU A 74 23.27 -20.35 5.34
CA GLU A 74 24.61 -20.86 5.69
C GLU A 74 24.81 -22.31 5.22
N GLU A 75 23.75 -23.07 4.89
CA GLU A 75 23.87 -24.51 4.65
C GLU A 75 23.84 -24.98 3.19
N GLN A 76 23.15 -24.35 2.22
CA GLN A 76 23.26 -24.77 0.80
C GLN A 76 22.54 -23.85 -0.21
N ALA A 77 23.16 -23.70 -1.40
CA ALA A 77 22.60 -23.21 -2.66
C ALA A 77 22.31 -21.69 -2.81
N GLY A 78 23.37 -20.86 -2.88
CA GLY A 78 23.31 -19.39 -2.95
C GLY A 78 23.04 -18.71 -4.30
N LEU A 79 22.82 -19.45 -5.40
CA LEU A 79 22.69 -18.83 -6.76
C LEU A 79 21.27 -18.82 -7.35
N LYS A 80 20.48 -19.89 -7.18
CA LYS A 80 19.07 -19.93 -7.68
C LYS A 80 18.12 -19.10 -6.83
N THR A 81 18.34 -19.07 -5.53
CA THR A 81 17.55 -18.31 -4.53
C THR A 81 17.68 -16.79 -4.74
N ALA A 82 18.88 -16.28 -5.03
CA ALA A 82 19.12 -14.85 -5.25
C ALA A 82 18.33 -14.26 -6.45
N SER A 83 18.17 -15.05 -7.52
CA SER A 83 17.40 -14.67 -8.72
C SER A 83 15.90 -14.56 -8.42
N ALA A 84 15.35 -15.55 -7.69
CA ALA A 84 13.92 -15.57 -7.33
C ALA A 84 13.53 -14.39 -6.42
N TRP A 85 14.36 -14.07 -5.43
CA TRP A 85 14.16 -12.89 -4.57
C TRP A 85 14.17 -11.59 -5.36
N THR A 86 15.07 -11.45 -6.33
CA THR A 86 15.17 -10.25 -7.15
C THR A 86 13.90 -10.07 -8.00
N LEU A 87 13.40 -11.13 -8.64
CA LEU A 87 12.18 -11.08 -9.44
C LEU A 87 10.94 -10.76 -8.58
N LEU A 88 10.86 -11.36 -7.39
CA LEU A 88 9.79 -11.07 -6.43
C LEU A 88 9.79 -9.60 -6.01
N TYR A 89 10.94 -9.01 -5.68
CA TYR A 89 11.01 -7.59 -5.34
C TYR A 89 10.66 -6.68 -6.52
N VAL A 90 11.05 -7.03 -7.76
CA VAL A 90 10.66 -6.25 -8.95
C VAL A 90 9.14 -6.25 -9.13
N CYS A 91 8.49 -7.40 -9.04
CA CYS A 91 7.03 -7.50 -9.10
C CYS A 91 6.34 -6.71 -7.99
N LEU A 92 6.86 -6.78 -6.77
CA LEU A 92 6.32 -6.06 -5.62
C LEU A 92 6.47 -4.54 -5.77
N VAL A 93 7.63 -4.06 -6.22
CA VAL A 93 7.87 -2.63 -6.49
C VAL A 93 6.88 -2.14 -7.55
N PHE A 94 6.75 -2.86 -8.66
CA PHE A 94 5.81 -2.49 -9.71
C PHE A 94 4.36 -2.47 -9.21
N GLY A 95 3.93 -3.50 -8.49
CA GLY A 95 2.59 -3.59 -7.92
C GLY A 95 2.30 -2.45 -6.95
N VAL A 96 3.20 -2.16 -6.01
CA VAL A 96 3.03 -1.08 -5.04
C VAL A 96 3.07 0.30 -5.68
N LEU A 97 3.91 0.51 -6.70
CA LEU A 97 3.90 1.78 -7.45
C LEU A 97 2.57 1.98 -8.17
N LEU A 98 2.03 0.94 -8.81
CA LEU A 98 0.73 1.03 -9.49
C LEU A 98 -0.40 1.33 -8.50
N ILE A 99 -0.42 0.65 -7.35
CA ILE A 99 -1.38 0.96 -6.28
C ILE A 99 -1.17 2.40 -5.79
N GLY A 100 0.08 2.82 -5.54
CA GLY A 100 0.42 4.16 -5.10
C GLY A 100 -0.06 5.26 -6.05
N VAL A 101 0.07 5.06 -7.37
CA VAL A 101 -0.46 5.98 -8.38
C VAL A 101 -1.97 6.05 -8.32
N VAL A 102 -2.67 4.92 -8.22
CA VAL A 102 -4.13 4.88 -8.07
C VAL A 102 -4.57 5.60 -6.79
N MET A 103 -3.86 5.39 -5.67
CA MET A 103 -4.14 6.07 -4.40
C MET A 103 -3.92 7.59 -4.49
N ALA A 104 -2.87 8.03 -5.17
CA ALA A 104 -2.58 9.44 -5.37
C ALA A 104 -3.65 10.12 -6.25
N ILE A 105 -4.07 9.47 -7.34
CA ILE A 105 -5.17 9.97 -8.17
C ILE A 105 -6.46 10.05 -7.35
N GLY A 106 -6.77 9.01 -6.58
CA GLY A 106 -7.93 9.00 -5.68
C GLY A 106 -7.89 10.15 -4.67
N LEU A 107 -6.74 10.43 -4.07
CA LEU A 107 -6.56 11.55 -3.14
C LEU A 107 -6.82 12.89 -3.82
N VAL A 108 -6.27 13.11 -5.02
CA VAL A 108 -6.49 14.35 -5.78
C VAL A 108 -7.99 14.54 -6.07
N ALA A 109 -8.67 13.48 -6.54
CA ALA A 109 -10.10 13.54 -6.82
C ALA A 109 -10.95 13.83 -5.56
N ILE A 110 -10.62 13.20 -4.43
CA ILE A 110 -11.29 13.44 -3.15
C ILE A 110 -11.09 14.90 -2.70
N VAL A 111 -9.86 15.41 -2.77
CA VAL A 111 -9.53 16.78 -2.35
C VAL A 111 -10.22 17.80 -3.25
N GLU A 112 -10.25 17.58 -4.56
CA GLU A 112 -10.94 18.44 -5.52
C GLU A 112 -12.45 18.53 -5.23
N ARG A 113 -13.08 17.39 -4.92
CA ARG A 113 -14.50 17.35 -4.52
C ARG A 113 -14.76 18.10 -3.22
N LEU A 114 -13.89 17.95 -2.23
CA LEU A 114 -14.01 18.69 -0.97
C LEU A 114 -13.83 20.20 -1.15
N GLN A 115 -12.90 20.64 -2.00
CA GLN A 115 -12.68 22.07 -2.28
C GLN A 115 -13.84 22.72 -3.02
N THR A 116 -14.51 21.97 -3.90
CA THR A 116 -15.67 22.44 -4.65
C THR A 116 -16.97 22.41 -3.84
N GLY A 117 -16.94 21.88 -2.62
CA GLY A 117 -18.10 21.81 -1.72
C GLY A 117 -19.14 20.77 -2.14
N PHE A 118 -18.80 19.89 -3.09
CA PHE A 118 -19.64 18.76 -3.47
C PHE A 118 -19.35 17.56 -2.57
N HIS A 119 -20.37 16.72 -2.37
CA HIS A 119 -20.19 15.43 -1.71
C HIS A 119 -19.17 14.58 -2.46
N ILE A 120 -18.31 13.85 -1.73
CA ILE A 120 -17.28 13.00 -2.37
C ILE A 120 -17.94 11.94 -3.26
N PHE A 121 -19.10 11.46 -2.83
CA PHE A 121 -20.01 10.66 -3.64
C PHE A 121 -21.30 11.47 -3.85
N GLY A 122 -21.32 12.32 -4.89
CA GLY A 122 -22.45 13.17 -5.28
C GLY A 122 -22.18 13.96 -6.53
#